data_AF-A0A4Q3TN65-F1
#
_entry.id   AF-A0A4Q3TN65-F1
#
_cell.length_a   1.000
_cell.length_b   1.000
_cell.length_c   1.000
_cell.angle_alpha   90.00
_cell.angle_beta   90.00
_cell.angle_gamma   90.00
#
_symmetry.space_group_name_H-M   'P 1'
#
loop_
_entity.id
_entity.type
_entity.pdbx_description
1 polymer ?
#
loop_
_entity_poly.entity_id
_entity_poly.type
_entity_poly.pdbx_seq_one_letter_code
_entity_poly.pdbx_strand_id
1 'polypeptide(L)' 'SGPGVLPTVKTHPNLEPIARIQSFYRMANALSILRGHDPDKPPHLNKVTETI' A
#
# COMPACT_ATOMS: atom_id res chain seq x y z
N SER A 1 -0.63 2.83 -20.16
CA SER A 1 -0.03 2.32 -18.91
C SER A 1 0.65 1.00 -19.22
N GLY A 2 1.95 0.86 -18.92
CA GLY A 2 2.68 -0.40 -19.13
C GLY A 2 2.34 -1.45 -18.06
N PRO A 3 2.73 -2.72 -18.28
CA PRO A 3 2.61 -3.76 -17.26
C PRO A 3 3.32 -3.34 -15.96
N GLY A 4 2.66 -3.55 -14.82
CA GLY A 4 3.19 -3.20 -13.49
C GLY A 4 2.89 -1.77 -13.00
N VAL A 5 2.22 -0.94 -13.81
CA VAL A 5 1.78 0.40 -13.37
C VAL A 5 0.42 0.32 -12.69
N LEU A 6 0.34 0.76 -11.43
CA LEU A 6 -0.92 0.83 -10.69
C LEU A 6 -1.76 2.04 -11.14
N PRO A 7 -3.10 1.92 -11.14
CA PRO A 7 -3.97 3.05 -11.42
C PRO A 7 -3.77 4.15 -10.36
N THR A 8 -3.38 5.35 -10.79
CA THR A 8 -3.28 6.55 -9.97
C THR A 8 -4.13 7.66 -10.57
N VAL A 9 -4.53 8.63 -9.76
CA VAL A 9 -5.09 9.90 -10.26
C VAL A 9 -3.94 10.78 -10.76
N LYS A 10 -4.18 11.57 -11.82
CA LYS A 10 -3.22 12.58 -12.27
C LYS A 10 -3.20 13.73 -11.27
N THR A 11 -2.02 14.13 -10.81
CA THR A 11 -1.82 15.17 -9.81
C THR A 11 -0.70 16.12 -10.24
N HIS A 12 -0.43 17.15 -9.42
CA HIS A 12 0.77 17.97 -9.57
C HIS A 12 2.02 17.08 -9.44
N PRO A 13 3.11 17.31 -10.21
CA PRO A 13 4.30 16.43 -10.19
C PRO A 13 4.85 16.12 -8.78
N ASN A 14 4.84 17.11 -7.89
CA ASN A 14 5.29 16.94 -6.49
C ASN A 14 4.38 16.02 -5.65
N LEU A 15 3.14 15.78 -6.06
CA LEU A 15 2.16 14.93 -5.38
C LEU A 15 2.05 13.53 -5.98
N GLU A 16 2.65 13.30 -7.16
CA GLU A 16 2.65 11.99 -7.82
C GLU A 16 3.18 10.85 -6.91
N PRO A 17 4.23 11.04 -6.08
CA PRO A 17 4.65 10.00 -5.14
C PRO A 17 3.56 9.62 -4.12
N ILE A 18 2.77 10.61 -3.67
CA ILE A 18 1.67 10.40 -2.73
C ILE A 18 0.52 9.63 -3.41
N ALA A 19 0.16 9.99 -4.63
CA ALA A 19 -0.87 9.24 -5.39
C ALA A 19 -0.44 7.78 -5.64
N ARG A 20 0.86 7.57 -5.93
CA ARG A 20 1.43 6.25 -6.16
C ARG A 20 1.43 5.39 -4.90
N ILE A 21 1.85 5.93 -3.75
CA ILE A 21 1.90 5.15 -2.50
C ILE A 21 0.50 4.72 -2.04
N GLN A 22 -0.51 5.59 -2.21
CA GLN A 22 -1.89 5.26 -1.92
C GLN A 22 -2.40 4.09 -2.79
N SER A 23 -2.10 4.13 -4.08
CA SER A 23 -2.51 3.09 -5.03
C SER A 23 -1.83 1.76 -4.73
N PHE A 24 -0.56 1.80 -4.32
CA PHE A 24 0.18 0.63 -3.84
C PHE A 24 -0.48 -0.02 -2.61
N TYR A 25 -0.78 0.74 -1.55
CA TYR A 25 -1.37 0.16 -0.35
C TYR A 25 -2.76 -0.44 -0.59
N ARG A 26 -3.56 0.14 -1.49
CA ARG A 26 -4.84 -0.46 -1.90
C ARG A 26 -4.64 -1.81 -2.60
N MET A 27 -3.68 -1.89 -3.53
CA MET A 27 -3.33 -3.14 -4.20
C MET A 27 -2.82 -4.19 -3.21
N ALA A 28 -1.86 -3.82 -2.36
CA ALA A 28 -1.27 -4.74 -1.38
C ALA A 28 -2.31 -5.30 -0.39
N ASN A 29 -3.21 -4.44 0.11
CA ASN A 29 -4.32 -4.84 0.97
C ASN A 29 -5.24 -5.87 0.29
N ALA A 30 -5.69 -5.57 -0.94
CA ALA A 30 -6.55 -6.48 -1.70
C ALA A 30 -5.87 -7.82 -1.95
N LEU A 31 -4.58 -7.80 -2.30
CA LEU A 31 -3.79 -9.01 -2.51
C LEU A 31 -3.66 -9.84 -1.22
N SER A 32 -3.42 -9.20 -0.07
CA SER A 32 -3.35 -9.87 1.24
C SER A 32 -4.63 -10.66 1.52
N ILE A 33 -5.79 -10.01 1.39
CA ILE A 33 -7.10 -10.61 1.61
C ILE A 33 -7.34 -11.78 0.65
N LEU A 34 -7.05 -11.59 -0.65
CA LEU A 34 -7.21 -12.64 -1.67
C LEU A 34 -6.33 -13.88 -1.41
N ARG A 35 -5.21 -13.69 -0.70
CA ARG A 35 -4.31 -14.78 -0.30
C ARG A 35 -4.64 -15.39 1.07
N GLY A 36 -5.70 -14.91 1.74
CA GLY A 36 -6.10 -15.37 3.07
C GLY A 36 -5.21 -14.84 4.20
N HIS A 37 -4.52 -13.73 4.00
CA HIS A 37 -3.70 -13.07 5.02
C HIS A 37 -4.44 -11.87 5.64
N ASP A 38 -4.22 -11.66 6.95
CA ASP A 38 -4.68 -10.46 7.66
C ASP A 38 -3.66 -9.31 7.47
N PRO A 39 -4.00 -8.26 6.71
CA PRO A 39 -3.09 -7.13 6.45
C PRO A 39 -2.77 -6.31 7.71
N ASP A 40 -3.61 -6.37 8.75
CA ASP A 40 -3.39 -5.66 10.02
C ASP A 40 -2.55 -6.48 11.01
N LYS A 41 -2.36 -7.78 10.73
CA LYS A 41 -1.52 -8.70 11.52
C LYS A 41 -0.54 -9.44 10.60
N PRO A 42 0.38 -8.71 9.94
CA PRO A 42 1.34 -9.33 9.04
C PRO A 42 2.24 -10.33 9.80
N PRO A 43 2.50 -11.52 9.25
CA PRO A 43 3.41 -12.45 9.87
C PRO A 43 4.82 -11.84 9.93
N HIS A 44 5.52 -12.08 11.03
CA HIS A 44 6.89 -11.61 11.28
C HIS A 44 7.07 -10.09 11.52
N LEU A 45 5.99 -9.32 11.64
CA LEU A 45 6.05 -7.92 12.07
C LEU A 45 5.34 -7.74 13.42
N ASN A 46 6.01 -7.12 14.38
CA ASN A 46 5.38 -6.66 15.61
C ASN A 46 5.12 -5.16 15.51
N LYS A 47 3.94 -4.72 15.95
CA LYS A 47 3.66 -3.30 16.12
C LYS A 47 4.55 -2.76 17.24
N VAL A 48 5.60 -2.02 16.88
CA VAL A 48 6.43 -1.30 17.85
C VAL A 48 5.83 0.08 18.02
N THR A 49 5.24 0.34 19.19
CA THR A 49 4.83 1.68 19.60
C THR A 49 5.42 1.89 20.98
N GLU A 50 6.51 2.64 21.05
CA GLU A 50 7.11 3.06 22.31
C GLU A 50 6.52 4.42 22.68
N THR A 51 5.80 4.46 23.81
CA THR A 51 5.36 5.70 24.45
C THR A 51 6.15 5.84 25.75
N ILE A 52 7.08 6.79 25.78
CA ILE A 52 7.83 7.23 26.98
C ILE A 52 7.00 8.20 27.83
#